data_AF-A0A1M3PKF1-F1
#
_entry.id   AF-A0A1M3PKF1-F1
#
_cell.length_a   1.000
_cell.length_b   1.000
_cell.length_c   1.000
_cell.angle_alpha   90.00
_cell.angle_beta   90.00
_cell.angle_gamma   90.00
#
_symmetry.space_group_name_H-M   'P 1'
#
loop_
_entity.id
_entity.type
_entity.pdbx_description
1 polymer ?
#
loop_
_entity_poly.entity_id
_entity_poly.type
_entity_poly.pdbx_seq_one_letter_code
_entity_poly.pdbx_strand_id
1 'polypeptide(L)'
;MKRALLGLGAAFALIAATQASSDSAVVHTLMKDVVAPQADRLWDVGNRGMNDNGEPDGSNLSAQDWEKLADAAGQMKAAATSMATAKEIIAAPPGITIGEEGTPGAATAQQIQQFIAKDPEGFAKHAAELADISEVYIQAAAGRDAVKLQDAAGRMDAVCEACHMQFWYPEQ
;
A
#
# COMPACT_ATOMS: atom_id res chain seq x y z
N MET A 1 -7.28 49.20 -44.09
CA MET A 1 -6.52 47.95 -43.85
C MET A 1 -6.17 47.93 -42.36
N LYS A 2 -6.87 47.13 -41.53
CA LYS A 2 -6.36 45.86 -40.93
C LYS A 2 -4.98 46.10 -40.26
N ARG A 3 -4.75 46.01 -38.94
CA ARG A 3 -5.29 45.13 -37.89
C ARG A 3 -5.05 45.74 -36.50
N ALA A 4 -6.02 45.59 -35.59
CA ALA A 4 -5.81 45.65 -34.16
C ALA A 4 -5.23 44.31 -33.68
N LEU A 5 -4.18 44.35 -32.86
CA LEU A 5 -3.63 43.19 -32.15
C LEU A 5 -3.98 43.37 -30.67
N LEU A 6 -5.09 42.75 -30.24
CA LEU A 6 -5.33 42.48 -28.83
C LEU A 6 -4.37 41.36 -28.41
N GLY A 7 -3.39 41.69 -27.57
CA GLY A 7 -2.58 40.72 -26.85
C GLY A 7 -3.38 40.15 -25.68
N LEU A 8 -3.87 38.93 -25.82
CA LEU A 8 -4.48 38.17 -24.74
C LEU A 8 -3.37 37.46 -23.97
N GLY A 9 -2.93 38.04 -22.84
CA GLY A 9 -2.03 37.39 -21.91
C GLY A 9 -2.77 36.29 -21.15
N ALA A 10 -2.47 35.02 -21.45
CA ALA A 10 -2.97 33.88 -20.72
C ALA A 10 -2.23 33.78 -19.36
N ALA A 11 -2.94 34.07 -18.27
CA ALA A 11 -2.45 33.81 -16.93
C ALA A 11 -2.52 32.30 -16.65
N PHE A 12 -1.37 31.65 -16.53
CA PHE A 12 -1.27 30.30 -15.98
C PHE A 12 -1.48 30.36 -14.47
N ALA A 13 -2.68 30.01 -14.01
CA ALA A 13 -2.93 29.73 -12.60
C ALA A 13 -2.38 28.33 -12.28
N LEU A 14 -1.25 28.28 -11.55
CA LEU A 14 -0.75 27.07 -10.91
C LEU A 14 -1.75 26.67 -9.82
N ILE A 15 -2.62 25.68 -10.10
CA ILE A 15 -3.42 25.03 -9.09
C ILE A 15 -2.48 24.11 -8.30
N ALA A 16 -2.04 24.55 -7.13
CA ALA A 16 -1.43 23.66 -6.16
C ALA A 16 -2.52 22.70 -5.67
N ALA A 17 -2.45 21.45 -6.09
CA ALA A 17 -3.30 20.38 -5.57
C ALA A 17 -2.91 20.13 -4.09
N THR A 18 -3.65 20.75 -3.17
CA THR A 18 -3.67 20.32 -1.78
C THR A 18 -4.24 18.91 -1.75
N GLN A 19 -3.38 17.90 -1.59
CA GLN A 19 -3.82 16.54 -1.27
C GLN A 19 -4.54 16.63 0.07
N ALA A 20 -5.87 16.46 0.04
CA ALA A 20 -6.66 16.35 1.25
C ALA A 20 -6.25 15.04 1.94
N SER A 21 -5.51 15.15 3.04
CA SER A 21 -5.38 14.04 3.98
C SER A 21 -6.79 13.59 4.36
N SER A 22 -7.10 12.31 4.19
CA SER A 22 -8.34 11.75 4.74
C SER A 22 -8.30 11.89 6.25
N ASP A 23 -9.29 12.57 6.85
CA ASP A 23 -9.34 12.77 8.30
C ASP A 23 -9.31 11.41 9.05
N SER A 24 -9.91 10.37 8.48
CA SER A 24 -9.90 9.02 9.05
C SER A 24 -9.54 7.97 7.99
N ALA A 25 -8.85 6.89 8.41
CA ALA A 25 -8.60 5.70 7.62
C ALA A 25 -9.31 4.48 8.23
N VAL A 26 -10.11 3.77 7.42
CA VAL A 26 -10.78 2.53 7.83
C VAL A 26 -9.94 1.33 7.40
N VAL A 27 -9.20 0.76 8.35
CA VAL A 27 -8.16 -0.25 8.11
C VAL A 27 -8.72 -1.47 7.41
N HIS A 28 -9.78 -2.08 7.95
CA HIS A 28 -10.38 -3.28 7.36
C HIS A 28 -10.78 -3.06 5.89
N THR A 29 -11.37 -1.91 5.55
CA THR A 29 -11.76 -1.59 4.18
C THR A 29 -10.55 -1.43 3.27
N LEU A 30 -9.53 -0.66 3.70
CA LEU A 30 -8.30 -0.49 2.92
C LEU A 30 -7.57 -1.81 2.72
N MET A 31 -7.51 -2.65 3.76
CA MET A 31 -6.86 -3.95 3.69
C MET A 31 -7.59 -4.90 2.75
N LYS A 32 -8.90 -5.03 2.91
CA LYS A 32 -9.73 -5.95 2.11
C LYS A 32 -9.83 -5.54 0.65
N ASP A 33 -10.06 -4.26 0.39
CA ASP A 33 -10.44 -3.79 -0.94
C ASP A 33 -9.23 -3.32 -1.77
N VAL A 34 -8.09 -2.99 -1.11
CA VAL A 34 -6.91 -2.46 -1.79
C VAL A 34 -5.66 -3.28 -1.48
N VAL A 35 -5.20 -3.30 -0.23
CA VAL A 35 -3.86 -3.81 0.12
C VAL A 35 -3.74 -5.30 -0.16
N ALA A 36 -4.65 -6.15 0.33
CA ALA A 36 -4.59 -7.59 0.11
C ALA A 36 -4.68 -7.95 -1.40
N PRO A 37 -5.64 -7.42 -2.18
CA PRO A 37 -5.67 -7.66 -3.62
C PRO A 37 -4.42 -7.17 -4.39
N GLN A 38 -3.79 -6.08 -3.94
CA GLN A 38 -2.55 -5.61 -4.56
C GLN A 38 -1.35 -6.47 -4.15
N ALA A 39 -1.25 -6.88 -2.88
CA ALA A 39 -0.22 -7.80 -2.41
C ALA A 39 -0.28 -9.13 -3.18
N ASP A 40 -1.47 -9.70 -3.40
CA ASP A 40 -1.66 -10.90 -4.23
C ASP A 40 -1.11 -10.72 -5.64
N ARG A 41 -1.34 -9.55 -6.27
CA ARG A 41 -0.80 -9.25 -7.60
C ARG A 41 0.72 -9.11 -7.58
N LEU A 42 1.28 -8.46 -6.55
CA LEU A 42 2.72 -8.31 -6.39
C LEU A 42 3.39 -9.66 -6.16
N TRP A 43 2.81 -10.55 -5.37
CA TRP A 43 3.28 -11.92 -5.18
C TRP A 43 3.17 -12.76 -6.46
N ASP A 44 2.04 -12.73 -7.16
CA ASP A 44 1.86 -13.48 -8.42
C ASP A 44 2.92 -13.10 -9.47
N VAL A 45 3.12 -11.80 -9.70
CA VAL A 45 4.12 -11.34 -10.66
C VAL A 45 5.54 -11.55 -10.12
N GLY A 46 5.78 -11.25 -8.84
CA GLY A 46 7.07 -11.44 -8.17
C GLY A 46 7.57 -12.88 -8.26
N ASN A 47 6.68 -13.85 -8.04
CA ASN A 47 7.00 -15.28 -8.11
C ASN A 47 7.41 -15.73 -9.52
N ARG A 48 6.84 -15.12 -10.56
CA ARG A 48 7.27 -15.37 -11.94
C ARG A 48 8.61 -14.71 -12.29
N GLY A 49 9.05 -13.75 -11.46
CA GLY A 49 10.37 -13.11 -11.54
C GLY A 49 11.49 -13.90 -10.85
N MET A 50 11.29 -15.20 -10.60
CA MET A 50 12.29 -16.11 -10.07
C MET A 50 12.53 -17.28 -11.04
N ASN A 51 13.73 -17.84 -11.03
CA ASN A 51 14.07 -19.06 -11.74
C ASN A 51 13.81 -20.32 -10.88
N ASP A 52 14.04 -21.51 -11.45
CA ASP A 52 13.82 -22.79 -10.77
C ASP A 52 14.69 -23.02 -9.51
N ASN A 53 15.76 -22.23 -9.34
CA ASN A 53 16.61 -22.26 -8.15
C ASN A 53 16.16 -21.27 -7.05
N GLY A 54 15.09 -20.50 -7.30
CA GLY A 54 14.63 -19.42 -6.42
C GLY A 54 15.48 -18.14 -6.50
N GLU A 55 16.32 -18.02 -7.52
CA GLU A 55 17.12 -16.81 -7.76
C GLU A 55 16.31 -15.82 -8.61
N PRO A 56 16.51 -14.51 -8.43
CA PRO A 56 15.76 -13.51 -9.17
C PRO A 56 16.10 -13.54 -10.66
N ASP A 57 15.08 -13.71 -11.49
CA ASP A 57 15.17 -13.78 -12.95
C ASP A 57 13.97 -13.08 -13.61
N GLY A 58 14.21 -11.87 -14.12
CA GLY A 58 13.20 -11.08 -14.81
C GLY A 58 12.93 -11.50 -16.25
N SER A 59 13.63 -12.51 -16.79
CA SER A 59 13.50 -12.93 -18.19
C SER A 59 12.12 -13.50 -18.53
N ASN A 60 11.42 -14.01 -17.51
CA ASN A 60 10.05 -14.52 -17.59
C ASN A 60 8.97 -13.43 -17.46
N LEU A 61 9.35 -12.18 -17.17
CA LEU A 61 8.42 -11.07 -16.99
C LEU A 61 8.27 -10.24 -18.28
N SER A 62 7.06 -10.21 -18.81
CA SER A 62 6.72 -9.39 -19.97
C SER A 62 6.70 -7.90 -19.61
N ALA A 63 6.68 -7.02 -20.63
CA ALA A 63 6.48 -5.60 -20.40
C ALA A 63 5.19 -5.28 -19.62
N GLN A 64 4.13 -6.05 -19.87
CA GLN A 64 2.85 -5.89 -19.18
C GLN A 64 2.95 -6.32 -17.71
N ASP A 65 3.82 -7.28 -17.38
CA ASP A 65 4.02 -7.72 -15.99
C ASP A 65 4.70 -6.64 -15.16
N TRP A 66 5.70 -5.96 -15.74
CA TRP A 66 6.32 -4.81 -15.11
C TRP A 66 5.35 -3.63 -14.92
N GLU A 67 4.46 -3.39 -15.88
CA GLU A 67 3.39 -2.39 -15.73
C GLU A 67 2.41 -2.76 -14.59
N LYS A 68 1.97 -4.03 -14.53
CA LYS A 68 1.12 -4.52 -13.43
C LYS A 68 1.77 -4.36 -12.06
N LEU A 69 3.08 -4.60 -11.95
CA LEU A 69 3.84 -4.37 -10.71
C LEU A 69 3.78 -2.90 -10.30
N ALA A 70 4.06 -1.98 -11.22
CA ALA A 70 4.02 -0.55 -10.93
C ALA A 70 2.61 -0.08 -10.51
N ASP A 71 1.57 -0.54 -11.20
CA ASP A 71 0.18 -0.18 -10.91
C ASP A 71 -0.30 -0.72 -9.55
N ALA A 72 0.00 -1.97 -9.24
CA ALA A 72 -0.35 -2.59 -7.96
C ALA A 72 0.40 -1.91 -6.81
N ALA A 73 1.70 -1.68 -6.98
CA ALA A 73 2.52 -1.00 -5.99
C ALA A 73 2.08 0.46 -5.78
N GLY A 74 1.70 1.18 -6.83
CA GLY A 74 1.16 2.54 -6.71
C GLY A 74 -0.12 2.61 -5.88
N GLN A 75 -1.05 1.66 -6.10
CA GLN A 75 -2.29 1.56 -5.32
C GLN A 75 -2.01 1.18 -3.86
N MET A 76 -1.12 0.21 -3.62
CA MET A 76 -0.72 -0.19 -2.26
C MET A 76 -0.04 0.97 -1.53
N LYS A 77 0.86 1.70 -2.20
CA LYS A 77 1.52 2.90 -1.65
C LYS A 77 0.51 3.95 -1.21
N ALA A 78 -0.50 4.23 -2.03
CA ALA A 78 -1.52 5.22 -1.72
C ALA A 78 -2.35 4.82 -0.48
N ALA A 79 -2.77 3.55 -0.38
CA ALA A 79 -3.49 3.04 0.79
C ALA A 79 -2.62 3.01 2.06
N ALA A 80 -1.36 2.60 1.93
CA ALA A 80 -0.41 2.60 3.04
C ALA A 80 -0.12 4.02 3.54
N THR A 81 0.04 4.98 2.62
CA THR A 81 0.24 6.40 2.95
C THR A 81 -0.98 7.00 3.66
N SER A 82 -2.21 6.65 3.23
CA SER A 82 -3.42 7.14 3.89
C SER A 82 -3.54 6.60 5.32
N MET A 83 -3.19 5.33 5.56
CA MET A 83 -3.13 4.76 6.91
C MET A 83 -2.03 5.41 7.76
N ALA A 84 -0.85 5.68 7.20
CA ALA A 84 0.26 6.27 7.92
C ALA A 84 0.02 7.73 8.35
N THR A 85 -0.83 8.46 7.62
CA THR A 85 -1.00 9.92 7.79
C THR A 85 -2.40 10.33 8.26
N ALA A 86 -3.32 9.39 8.43
CA ALA A 86 -4.66 9.68 8.92
C ALA A 86 -4.62 10.22 10.36
N LYS A 87 -5.52 11.17 10.66
CA LYS A 87 -5.65 11.71 12.02
C LYS A 87 -6.36 10.73 12.95
N GLU A 88 -7.23 9.91 12.37
CA GLU A 88 -7.99 8.88 13.07
C GLU A 88 -7.86 7.53 12.35
N ILE A 89 -7.57 6.48 13.10
CA ILE A 89 -7.56 5.10 12.60
C ILE A 89 -8.79 4.38 13.14
N ILE A 90 -9.58 3.84 12.22
CA ILE A 90 -10.77 3.05 12.50
C ILE A 90 -10.48 1.62 12.07
N ALA A 91 -10.43 0.67 13.00
CA ALA A 91 -10.11 -0.73 12.70
C ALA A 91 -11.11 -1.34 11.71
N ALA A 92 -12.41 -1.14 11.93
CA ALA A 92 -13.48 -1.58 11.03
C ALA A 92 -14.72 -0.68 11.12
N PRO A 93 -15.58 -0.64 10.08
CA PRO A 93 -16.87 0.05 10.17
C PRO A 93 -17.74 -0.55 11.28
N PRO A 94 -18.66 0.24 11.88
CA PRO A 94 -19.58 -0.27 12.88
C PRO A 94 -20.40 -1.47 12.38
N GLY A 95 -20.45 -2.54 13.18
CA GLY A 95 -21.20 -3.76 12.86
C GLY A 95 -20.53 -4.69 11.84
N ILE A 96 -19.30 -4.41 11.42
CA ILE A 96 -18.51 -5.32 10.57
C ILE A 96 -17.68 -6.25 11.44
N THR A 97 -17.88 -7.55 11.24
CA THR A 97 -17.03 -8.62 11.77
C THR A 97 -15.76 -8.70 10.93
N ILE A 98 -14.59 -8.78 11.60
CA ILE A 98 -13.29 -8.85 10.93
C ILE A 98 -12.70 -10.26 11.01
N GLY A 99 -12.10 -10.74 9.92
CA GLY A 99 -11.40 -12.03 9.88
C GLY A 99 -12.24 -13.17 10.48
N GLU A 100 -11.64 -13.88 11.44
CA GLU A 100 -12.24 -15.02 12.15
C GLU A 100 -12.88 -14.61 13.50
N GLU A 101 -13.27 -13.34 13.65
CA GLU A 101 -13.94 -12.85 14.87
C GLU A 101 -15.14 -13.74 15.23
N GLY A 102 -15.17 -14.18 16.49
CA GLY A 102 -16.14 -15.16 17.00
C GLY A 102 -15.59 -16.58 17.13
N THR A 103 -14.38 -16.84 16.62
CA THR A 103 -13.63 -18.08 16.89
C THR A 103 -12.70 -17.91 18.11
N PRO A 104 -12.40 -18.99 18.87
CA PRO A 104 -11.48 -18.90 20.00
C PRO A 104 -10.09 -18.40 19.60
N GLY A 105 -9.62 -17.32 20.25
CA GLY A 105 -8.29 -16.73 20.01
C GLY A 105 -8.25 -15.64 18.92
N ALA A 106 -9.34 -15.42 18.17
CA ALA A 106 -9.42 -14.31 17.21
C ALA A 106 -9.77 -12.99 17.91
N ALA A 107 -9.04 -11.92 17.58
CA ALA A 107 -9.34 -10.58 18.06
C ALA A 107 -10.62 -10.03 17.38
N THR A 108 -11.46 -9.36 18.16
CA THR A 108 -12.61 -8.60 17.66
C THR A 108 -12.19 -7.26 17.08
N ALA A 109 -13.03 -6.64 16.24
CA ALA A 109 -12.79 -5.28 15.75
C ALA A 109 -12.53 -4.27 16.88
N GLN A 110 -13.21 -4.42 18.02
CA GLN A 110 -13.02 -3.56 19.19
C GLN A 110 -11.65 -3.78 19.85
N GLN A 111 -11.18 -5.03 19.95
CA GLN A 111 -9.85 -5.33 20.49
C GLN A 111 -8.75 -4.76 19.59
N ILE A 112 -8.87 -4.94 18.26
CA ILE A 112 -7.91 -4.36 17.30
C ILE A 112 -7.88 -2.83 17.41
N GLN A 113 -9.04 -2.20 17.50
CA GLN A 113 -9.12 -0.75 17.74
C GLN A 113 -8.36 -0.34 19.01
N GLN A 114 -8.46 -1.14 20.09
CA GLN A 114 -7.72 -0.89 21.32
C GLN A 114 -6.22 -1.12 21.18
N PHE A 115 -5.78 -2.11 20.40
CA PHE A 115 -4.36 -2.35 20.14
C PHE A 115 -3.75 -1.20 19.37
N ILE A 116 -4.42 -0.72 18.30
CA ILE A 116 -4.00 0.46 17.55
C ILE A 116 -4.00 1.70 18.45
N ALA A 117 -5.02 1.90 19.28
CA ALA A 117 -5.09 3.06 20.17
C ALA A 117 -3.99 3.07 21.25
N LYS A 118 -3.43 1.90 21.61
CA LYS A 118 -2.30 1.79 22.55
C LYS A 118 -0.97 2.18 21.92
N ASP A 119 -0.81 1.98 20.62
CA ASP A 119 0.41 2.31 19.89
C ASP A 119 0.09 2.84 18.46
N PRO A 120 -0.48 4.05 18.36
CA PRO A 120 -0.83 4.64 17.07
C PRO A 120 0.41 5.00 16.25
N GLU A 121 1.52 5.36 16.90
CA GLU A 121 2.79 5.66 16.23
C GLU A 121 3.40 4.41 15.62
N GLY A 122 3.38 3.28 16.33
CA GLY A 122 3.81 1.99 15.80
C GLY A 122 2.99 1.55 14.61
N PHE A 123 1.66 1.69 14.66
CA PHE A 123 0.79 1.42 13.51
C PHE A 123 1.14 2.29 12.31
N ALA A 124 1.25 3.61 12.52
CA ALA A 124 1.62 4.56 11.47
C ALA A 124 3.00 4.27 10.87
N LYS A 125 3.96 3.81 11.69
CA LYS A 125 5.29 3.41 11.25
C LYS A 125 5.26 2.21 10.30
N HIS A 126 4.54 1.13 10.65
CA HIS A 126 4.41 -0.03 9.76
C HIS A 126 3.71 0.33 8.45
N ALA A 127 2.68 1.18 8.52
CA ALA A 127 1.99 1.68 7.32
C ALA A 127 2.93 2.53 6.44
N ALA A 128 3.76 3.39 7.03
CA ALA A 128 4.77 4.16 6.29
C ALA A 128 5.83 3.25 5.65
N GLU A 129 6.29 2.23 6.37
CA GLU A 129 7.25 1.25 5.86
C GLU A 129 6.67 0.46 4.68
N LEU A 130 5.40 0.06 4.72
CA LEU A 130 4.71 -0.53 3.58
C LEU A 130 4.63 0.42 2.37
N ALA A 131 4.44 1.73 2.60
CA ALA A 131 4.47 2.72 1.53
C ALA A 131 5.87 2.85 0.90
N ASP A 132 6.93 2.81 1.71
CA ASP A 132 8.31 2.84 1.25
C ASP A 132 8.68 1.57 0.47
N ILE A 133 8.25 0.39 0.93
CA ILE A 133 8.43 -0.88 0.21
C ILE A 133 7.69 -0.84 -1.14
N SER A 134 6.48 -0.28 -1.16
CA SER A 134 5.72 -0.09 -2.40
C SER A 134 6.46 0.82 -3.39
N GLU A 135 7.15 1.85 -2.92
CA GLU A 135 8.01 2.68 -3.76
C GLU A 135 9.20 1.88 -4.35
N VAL A 136 9.77 0.95 -3.58
CA VAL A 136 10.85 0.07 -4.09
C VAL A 136 10.32 -0.84 -5.20
N TYR A 137 9.10 -1.36 -5.10
CA TYR A 137 8.45 -2.10 -6.19
C TYR A 137 8.29 -1.25 -7.46
N ILE A 138 7.85 0.00 -7.34
CA ILE A 138 7.72 0.93 -8.47
C ILE A 138 9.08 1.14 -9.14
N GLN A 139 10.14 1.31 -8.35
CA GLN A 139 11.51 1.46 -8.87
C GLN A 139 12.04 0.18 -9.52
N ALA A 140 11.74 -1.00 -8.96
CA ALA A 140 12.07 -2.28 -9.55
C ALA A 140 11.38 -2.45 -10.91
N ALA A 141 10.11 -2.09 -11.00
CA ALA A 141 9.35 -2.12 -12.25
C ALA A 141 9.91 -1.18 -13.32
N ALA A 142 10.21 0.06 -12.95
CA ALA A 142 10.82 1.03 -13.86
C ALA A 142 12.18 0.57 -14.39
N GLY A 143 12.99 -0.09 -13.54
CA GLY A 143 14.31 -0.63 -13.89
C GLY A 143 14.29 -2.03 -14.49
N ARG A 144 13.16 -2.73 -14.48
CA ARG A 144 13.05 -4.18 -14.75
C ARG A 144 14.06 -5.00 -13.95
N ASP A 145 14.20 -4.64 -12.68
CA ASP A 145 15.22 -5.15 -11.77
C ASP A 145 14.65 -6.28 -10.91
N ALA A 146 14.92 -7.53 -11.31
CA ALA A 146 14.42 -8.71 -10.63
C ALA A 146 15.03 -8.90 -9.23
N VAL A 147 16.28 -8.47 -9.02
CA VAL A 147 16.94 -8.53 -7.70
C VAL A 147 16.23 -7.59 -6.74
N LYS A 148 15.96 -6.35 -7.18
CA LYS A 148 15.21 -5.39 -6.37
C LYS A 148 13.76 -5.80 -6.15
N LEU A 149 13.14 -6.45 -7.13
CA LEU A 149 11.80 -7.01 -7.00
C LEU A 149 11.75 -8.07 -5.87
N GLN A 150 12.73 -8.97 -5.82
CA GLN A 150 12.81 -9.99 -4.77
C GLN A 150 13.10 -9.40 -3.38
N ASP A 151 14.00 -8.42 -3.28
CA ASP A 151 14.23 -7.69 -2.02
C ASP A 151 12.94 -7.03 -1.50
N ALA A 152 12.20 -6.36 -2.39
CA ALA A 152 10.93 -5.74 -2.05
C ALA A 152 9.89 -6.76 -1.57
N ALA A 153 9.83 -7.94 -2.19
CA ALA A 153 8.94 -9.03 -1.78
C ALA A 153 9.23 -9.54 -0.37
N GLY A 154 10.49 -9.86 -0.07
CA GLY A 154 10.86 -10.31 1.27
C GLY A 154 10.57 -9.26 2.36
N ARG A 155 10.79 -7.97 2.03
CA ARG A 155 10.47 -6.86 2.95
C ARG A 155 8.96 -6.67 3.13
N MET A 156 8.18 -6.86 2.06
CA MET A 156 6.72 -6.82 2.13
C MET A 156 6.18 -7.90 3.05
N ASP A 157 6.69 -9.14 2.95
CA ASP A 157 6.30 -10.23 3.84
C ASP A 157 6.59 -9.89 5.31
N ALA A 158 7.81 -9.39 5.56
CA ALA A 158 8.24 -9.02 6.91
C ALA A 158 7.40 -7.89 7.53
N VAL A 159 7.07 -6.83 6.79
CA VAL A 159 6.24 -5.72 7.33
C VAL A 159 4.79 -6.15 7.53
N CYS A 160 4.26 -7.01 6.64
CA CYS A 160 2.92 -7.57 6.79
C CYS A 160 2.82 -8.42 8.05
N GLU A 161 3.79 -9.32 8.28
CA GLU A 161 3.87 -10.14 9.49
C GLU A 161 4.02 -9.26 10.74
N ALA A 162 4.97 -8.32 10.75
CA ALA A 162 5.23 -7.48 11.91
C ALA A 162 4.01 -6.65 12.33
N CYS A 163 3.33 -6.02 11.36
CA CYS A 163 2.12 -5.24 11.62
C CYS A 163 0.98 -6.14 12.13
N HIS A 164 0.75 -7.29 11.49
CA HIS A 164 -0.32 -8.20 11.89
C HIS A 164 -0.07 -8.84 13.25
N MET A 165 1.16 -9.25 13.56
CA MET A 165 1.50 -9.77 14.89
C MET A 165 1.33 -8.72 15.98
N GLN A 166 1.60 -7.45 15.69
CA GLN A 166 1.46 -6.39 16.68
C GLN A 166 0.00 -5.97 16.92
N PHE A 167 -0.83 -5.90 15.88
CA PHE A 167 -2.17 -5.29 15.97
C PHE A 167 -3.34 -6.22 15.67
N TRP A 168 -3.12 -7.31 14.94
CA TRP A 168 -4.17 -8.22 14.51
C TRP A 168 -4.19 -9.53 15.32
N TYR A 169 -3.00 -10.04 15.65
CA TYR A 169 -2.80 -11.31 16.35
C TYR A 169 -1.86 -11.21 17.58
N PRO A 170 -1.96 -10.19 18.46
CA PRO A 170 -0.97 -9.98 19.52
C PRO A 170 -0.96 -11.03 20.65
N GLU A 171 -1.92 -11.95 20.65
CA GLU A 171 -2.02 -13.03 21.65
C GLU A 171 -1.56 -14.40 21.11
N GLN A 172 -1.09 -14.46 19.86
CA GLN A 172 -0.45 -15.64 19.26
C GLN A 172 1.06 -15.58 19.43
#